data_AF-A0A399RVT5-F1
#
_entry.id   AF-A0A399RVT5-F1
#
_cell.length_a   1.000
_cell.length_b   1.000
_cell.length_c   1.000
_cell.angle_alpha   90.00
_cell.angle_beta   90.00
_cell.angle_gamma   90.00
#
_symmetry.space_group_name_H-M   'P 1'
#
loop_
_entity.id
_entity.type
_entity.pdbx_description
1 polymer ?
#
loop_
_entity_poly.entity_id
_entity_poly.type
_entity_poly.pdbx_seq_one_letter_code
_entity_poly.pdbx_strand_id
1 'polypeptide(L)'
;MIAFLFSSCRQDEASPIKNVKAGPKLLGAQAGNRACTTHTYFYGDEQKSLGNVFTKQILVAFESGLSPEEEASVVAKYNFVEEKKGQLSTNSAMLHNIELVNGLNCKQVEVAMEILAEDPAIAYVSPYFLNSDGLLGVSNEAIVTVKEGNTEALASLAATYNAEVLMPLSGETYLLRVDKNSEGNALELANYLNGQDGIAHAEPDFVVSLEVPEANQRLADRRSRSGSHR
;
A
#
# COMPACT_ATOMS: atom_id res chain seq x y z
N MET A 1 -62.38 -4.09 36.67
CA MET A 1 -61.32 -4.97 37.22
C MET A 1 -60.24 -5.09 36.14
N ILE A 2 -59.10 -4.48 36.46
CA ILE A 2 -57.76 -4.41 35.87
C ILE A 2 -57.52 -5.06 34.49
N ALA A 3 -57.14 -4.21 33.52
CA ALA A 3 -56.52 -4.57 32.25
C ALA A 3 -55.02 -4.83 32.42
N PHE A 4 -54.52 -5.94 31.88
CA PHE A 4 -53.10 -6.25 31.78
C PHE A 4 -52.49 -5.54 30.57
N LEU A 5 -51.62 -4.56 30.81
CA LEU A 5 -50.77 -3.96 29.78
C LEU A 5 -49.47 -4.78 29.68
N PHE A 6 -49.23 -5.34 28.49
CA PHE A 6 -47.97 -5.97 28.13
C PHE A 6 -46.88 -4.90 27.98
N SER A 7 -45.97 -4.84 28.93
CA SER A 7 -44.75 -4.04 28.79
C SER A 7 -43.72 -4.88 28.02
N SER A 8 -43.65 -4.69 26.71
CA SER A 8 -42.58 -5.24 25.87
C SER A 8 -41.30 -4.43 26.11
N CYS A 9 -40.35 -5.01 26.85
CA CYS A 9 -38.99 -4.49 26.89
C CYS A 9 -38.34 -4.73 25.52
N ARG A 10 -38.18 -3.66 24.74
CA ARG A 10 -37.18 -3.64 23.66
C ARG A 10 -35.81 -3.79 24.33
N GLN A 11 -35.18 -4.94 24.19
CA GLN A 11 -33.73 -5.03 24.35
C GLN A 11 -33.12 -4.27 23.17
N ASP A 12 -32.63 -3.07 23.44
CA ASP A 12 -31.64 -2.43 22.56
C ASP A 12 -30.44 -3.38 22.51
N GLU A 13 -30.25 -4.05 21.38
CA GLU A 13 -29.03 -4.79 21.10
C GLU A 13 -27.89 -3.77 21.05
N ALA A 14 -27.13 -3.67 22.14
CA ALA A 14 -25.87 -2.94 22.15
C ALA A 14 -25.01 -3.51 21.02
N SER A 15 -24.65 -2.68 20.04
CA SER A 15 -23.80 -3.10 18.94
C SER A 15 -22.52 -3.73 19.51
N PRO A 16 -22.05 -4.86 18.95
CA PRO A 16 -20.86 -5.54 19.43
C PRO A 16 -19.68 -4.56 19.52
N ILE A 17 -18.97 -4.57 20.65
CA ILE A 17 -17.74 -3.78 20.83
C ILE A 17 -16.74 -4.26 19.78
N LYS A 18 -16.48 -3.44 18.77
CA LYS A 18 -15.41 -3.69 17.80
C LYS A 18 -14.08 -3.57 18.54
N ASN A 19 -13.29 -4.64 18.55
CA ASN A 19 -11.92 -4.63 19.06
C ASN A 19 -11.02 -3.90 18.07
N VAL A 20 -11.01 -2.56 18.16
CA VAL A 20 -10.20 -1.70 17.30
C VAL A 20 -8.76 -1.69 17.80
N LYS A 21 -7.82 -2.08 16.94
CA LYS A 21 -6.37 -2.06 17.21
C LYS A 21 -5.81 -0.64 17.11
N ALA A 22 -6.20 0.10 16.07
CA ALA A 22 -5.72 1.46 15.82
C ALA A 22 -6.73 2.30 15.04
N GLY A 23 -6.66 3.62 15.18
CA GLY A 23 -7.51 4.56 14.46
C GLY A 23 -6.86 5.93 14.26
N PRO A 24 -7.52 6.87 13.57
CA PRO A 24 -6.90 8.13 13.11
C PRO A 24 -6.30 9.00 14.23
N LYS A 25 -6.89 8.97 15.43
CA LYS A 25 -6.35 9.69 16.61
C LYS A 25 -4.98 9.14 17.04
N LEU A 26 -4.82 7.81 17.02
CA LEU A 26 -3.54 7.17 17.33
C LEU A 26 -2.49 7.53 16.27
N LEU A 27 -2.87 7.46 14.99
CA LEU A 27 -1.99 7.86 13.88
C LEU A 27 -1.51 9.30 14.03
N GLY A 28 -2.41 10.23 14.34
CA GLY A 28 -2.05 11.63 14.56
C GLY A 28 -1.06 11.82 15.72
N ALA A 29 -1.26 11.11 16.83
CA ALA A 29 -0.36 11.17 17.98
C ALA A 29 1.05 10.62 17.66
N GLN A 30 1.14 9.53 16.90
CA GLN A 30 2.41 8.89 16.53
C GLN A 30 3.13 9.61 15.37
N ALA A 31 2.39 10.13 14.40
CA ALA A 31 2.93 10.91 13.29
C ALA A 31 3.59 12.21 13.77
N GLY A 32 2.98 12.86 14.77
CA GLY A 32 3.41 14.16 15.27
C GLY A 32 3.45 15.23 14.17
N ASN A 33 4.34 16.21 14.32
CA ASN A 33 4.57 17.29 13.34
C ASN A 33 5.74 16.99 12.39
N ARG A 34 5.98 15.72 12.06
CA ARG A 34 7.07 15.33 11.15
C ARG A 34 6.70 15.71 9.71
N ALA A 35 7.71 16.12 8.94
CA ALA A 35 7.53 16.36 7.50
C ALA A 35 7.26 15.04 6.76
N CYS A 36 6.58 15.13 5.61
CA CYS A 36 6.42 13.98 4.71
C CYS A 36 7.78 13.51 4.20
N THR A 37 7.94 12.20 4.06
CA THR A 37 9.06 11.63 3.31
C THR A 37 8.75 11.77 1.81
N THR A 38 9.72 12.28 1.05
CA THR A 38 9.66 12.27 -0.42
C THR A 38 10.43 11.06 -0.93
N HIS A 39 9.82 10.31 -1.84
CA HIS A 39 10.36 9.07 -2.38
C HIS A 39 10.84 9.25 -3.83
N THR A 40 11.86 8.47 -4.18
CA THR A 40 12.45 8.43 -5.52
C THR A 40 12.82 7.01 -5.87
N TYR A 41 12.97 6.73 -7.16
CA TYR A 41 13.57 5.50 -7.66
C TYR A 41 14.49 5.78 -8.83
N PHE A 42 15.35 4.83 -9.19
CA PHE A 42 16.21 4.92 -10.37
C PHE A 42 15.61 4.15 -11.55
N TYR A 43 15.69 4.75 -12.73
CA TYR A 43 15.39 4.10 -14.01
C TYR A 43 16.60 4.28 -14.92
N GLY A 44 17.48 3.27 -14.98
CA GLY A 44 18.84 3.44 -15.50
C GLY A 44 19.59 4.48 -14.66
N ASP A 45 20.22 5.45 -15.31
CA ASP A 45 20.96 6.53 -14.63
C ASP A 45 20.07 7.70 -14.15
N GLU A 46 18.76 7.67 -14.43
CA GLU A 46 17.84 8.75 -14.09
C GLU A 46 17.15 8.49 -12.73
N GLN A 47 17.28 9.44 -11.81
CA GLN A 47 16.48 9.44 -10.59
C GLN A 47 15.10 10.08 -10.85
N LYS A 48 14.05 9.29 -10.69
CA LYS A 48 12.66 9.70 -10.85
C LYS A 48 12.01 9.98 -9.50
N SER A 49 11.28 11.10 -9.42
CA SER A 49 10.55 11.49 -8.21
C SER A 49 9.15 10.87 -8.17
N LEU A 50 8.80 10.26 -7.05
CA LEU A 50 7.46 9.75 -6.74
C LEU A 50 6.66 10.74 -5.87
N GLY A 51 7.31 11.76 -5.31
CA GLY A 51 6.70 12.67 -4.36
C GLY A 51 6.46 12.00 -3.00
N ASN A 52 5.41 12.43 -2.31
CA ASN A 52 5.02 11.86 -1.02
C ASN A 52 3.98 10.75 -1.23
N VAL A 53 3.82 9.87 -0.24
CA VAL A 53 2.80 8.82 -0.27
C VAL A 53 1.40 9.40 -0.46
N PHE A 54 0.60 8.73 -1.30
CA PHE A 54 -0.79 9.06 -1.55
C PHE A 54 -1.63 8.74 -0.32
N THR A 55 -2.43 9.71 0.13
CA THR A 55 -2.99 9.64 1.48
C THR A 55 -4.32 8.87 1.58
N LYS A 56 -4.85 8.39 0.47
CA LYS A 56 -6.17 7.73 0.43
C LYS A 56 -6.09 6.22 0.23
N GLN A 57 -4.95 5.67 -0.19
CA GLN A 57 -4.85 4.26 -0.54
C GLN A 57 -3.47 3.71 -0.28
N ILE A 58 -3.44 2.42 0.06
CA ILE A 58 -2.22 1.60 0.19
C ILE A 58 -2.47 0.23 -0.45
N LEU A 59 -1.38 -0.48 -0.74
CA LEU A 59 -1.38 -1.87 -1.15
C LEU A 59 -1.11 -2.77 0.06
N VAL A 60 -1.84 -3.88 0.15
CA VAL A 60 -1.63 -4.92 1.17
C VAL A 60 -1.65 -6.29 0.53
N ALA A 61 -0.73 -7.17 0.92
CA ALA A 61 -0.87 -8.61 0.74
C ALA A 61 -1.14 -9.25 2.10
N PHE A 62 -2.11 -10.16 2.15
CA PHE A 62 -2.38 -10.95 3.35
C PHE A 62 -1.51 -12.21 3.39
N GLU A 63 -1.34 -12.76 4.59
CA GLU A 63 -0.74 -14.08 4.73
C GLU A 63 -1.54 -15.15 3.98
N SER A 64 -0.84 -16.15 3.47
CA SER A 64 -1.46 -17.22 2.70
C SER A 64 -2.47 -18.03 3.54
N GLY A 65 -3.54 -18.47 2.90
CA GLY A 65 -4.53 -19.36 3.50
C GLY A 65 -5.70 -18.66 4.20
N LEU A 66 -5.73 -17.32 4.25
CA LEU A 66 -6.90 -16.58 4.72
C LEU A 66 -8.03 -16.60 3.70
N SER A 67 -9.27 -16.73 4.17
CA SER A 67 -10.46 -16.53 3.36
C SER A 67 -10.75 -15.02 3.16
N PRO A 68 -11.55 -14.65 2.14
CA PRO A 68 -11.96 -13.25 1.94
C PRO A 68 -12.64 -12.63 3.17
N GLU A 69 -13.38 -13.41 3.96
CA GLU A 69 -14.01 -12.98 5.20
C GLU A 69 -13.00 -12.75 6.33
N GLU A 70 -11.94 -13.57 6.38
CA GLU A 70 -10.85 -13.42 7.34
C GLU A 70 -10.02 -12.18 7.01
N GLU A 71 -9.68 -11.95 5.73
CA GLU A 71 -9.04 -10.72 5.25
C GLU A 71 -9.85 -9.47 5.62
N ALA A 72 -11.17 -9.50 5.36
CA ALA A 72 -12.07 -8.41 5.72
C ALA A 72 -12.08 -8.17 7.24
N SER A 73 -12.05 -9.25 8.03
CA SER A 73 -11.99 -9.19 9.49
C SER A 73 -10.65 -8.66 10.00
N VAL A 74 -9.54 -8.89 9.29
CA VAL A 74 -8.23 -8.33 9.62
C VAL A 74 -8.26 -6.82 9.46
N VAL A 75 -8.68 -6.31 8.29
CA VAL A 75 -8.68 -4.85 8.04
C VAL A 75 -9.71 -4.10 8.85
N ALA A 76 -10.85 -4.72 9.20
CA ALA A 76 -11.88 -4.13 10.05
C ALA A 76 -11.42 -3.79 11.48
N LYS A 77 -10.25 -4.30 11.91
CA LYS A 77 -9.61 -3.96 13.19
C LYS A 77 -8.98 -2.55 13.18
N TYR A 78 -8.83 -1.94 12.01
CA TYR A 78 -8.13 -0.68 11.81
C TYR A 78 -9.10 0.41 11.38
N ASN A 79 -9.47 1.32 12.29
CA ASN A 79 -10.45 2.38 12.04
C ASN A 79 -9.95 3.49 11.08
N PHE A 80 -8.70 3.39 10.60
CA PHE A 80 -8.19 4.24 9.53
C PHE A 80 -8.38 3.61 8.13
N VAL A 81 -8.84 2.36 8.07
CA VAL A 81 -9.26 1.69 6.83
C VAL A 81 -10.75 1.96 6.61
N GLU A 82 -11.10 2.40 5.41
CA GLU A 82 -12.48 2.60 4.97
C GLU A 82 -13.04 1.32 4.35
N GLU A 83 -12.39 0.79 3.31
CA GLU A 83 -12.81 -0.44 2.64
C GLU A 83 -11.69 -1.11 1.83
N LYS A 84 -11.93 -2.36 1.38
CA LYS A 84 -11.11 -3.08 0.41
C LYS A 84 -11.69 -2.86 -0.99
N LYS A 85 -10.99 -2.10 -1.83
CA LYS A 85 -11.52 -1.58 -3.11
C LYS A 85 -11.24 -2.44 -4.34
N GLY A 86 -10.50 -3.51 -4.18
CA GLY A 86 -10.17 -4.42 -5.27
C GLY A 86 -9.00 -5.33 -4.92
N GLN A 87 -8.66 -6.18 -5.88
CA GLN A 87 -7.49 -7.04 -5.80
C GLN A 87 -6.87 -7.20 -7.18
N LEU A 88 -5.56 -7.42 -7.21
CA LEU A 88 -4.82 -7.74 -8.41
C LEU A 88 -3.85 -8.89 -8.12
N SER A 89 -3.66 -9.75 -9.12
CA SER A 89 -2.65 -10.81 -9.02
C SER A 89 -1.34 -10.31 -9.59
N THR A 90 -0.27 -10.50 -8.85
CA THR A 90 1.11 -10.42 -9.35
C THR A 90 1.67 -11.83 -9.54
N ASN A 91 2.95 -11.98 -9.86
CA ASN A 91 3.60 -13.30 -9.92
C ASN A 91 3.83 -13.89 -8.51
N SER A 92 3.84 -13.03 -7.50
CA SER A 92 4.28 -13.35 -6.15
C SER A 92 3.18 -13.33 -5.10
N ALA A 93 2.11 -12.55 -5.30
CA ALA A 93 1.02 -12.39 -4.35
C ALA A 93 -0.27 -11.87 -4.99
N MET A 94 -1.39 -12.07 -4.30
CA MET A 94 -2.61 -11.28 -4.48
C MET A 94 -2.46 -9.99 -3.68
N LEU A 95 -2.43 -8.84 -4.36
CA LEU A 95 -2.39 -7.54 -3.72
C LEU A 95 -3.78 -6.95 -3.65
N HIS A 96 -4.10 -6.29 -2.55
CA HIS A 96 -5.38 -5.67 -2.28
C HIS A 96 -5.22 -4.16 -2.15
N ASN A 97 -6.11 -3.44 -2.82
CA ASN A 97 -6.20 -1.99 -2.69
C ASN A 97 -7.02 -1.68 -1.43
N ILE A 98 -6.38 -1.10 -0.43
CA ILE A 98 -7.04 -0.70 0.82
C ILE A 98 -7.27 0.80 0.78
N GLU A 99 -8.53 1.21 0.81
CA GLU A 99 -8.90 2.61 0.94
C GLU A 99 -8.79 3.06 2.39
N LEU A 100 -8.21 4.24 2.57
CA LEU A 100 -8.01 4.89 3.86
C LEU A 100 -9.04 5.99 4.05
N VAL A 101 -9.42 6.20 5.30
CA VAL A 101 -10.34 7.28 5.66
C VAL A 101 -9.80 8.64 5.22
N ASN A 102 -10.72 9.53 4.84
CA ASN A 102 -10.36 10.89 4.44
C ASN A 102 -9.68 11.70 5.56
N GLY A 103 -8.79 12.61 5.17
CA GLY A 103 -8.16 13.58 6.08
C GLY A 103 -6.83 13.14 6.69
N LEU A 104 -6.34 11.94 6.36
CA LEU A 104 -4.98 11.54 6.70
C LEU A 104 -3.96 12.36 5.89
N ASN A 105 -2.84 12.70 6.53
CA ASN A 105 -1.66 13.21 5.86
C ASN A 105 -0.67 12.06 5.55
N CYS A 106 0.35 12.36 4.73
CA CYS A 106 1.42 11.44 4.34
C CYS A 106 2.03 10.66 5.53
N LYS A 107 2.35 11.35 6.64
CA LYS A 107 3.02 10.75 7.79
C LYS A 107 2.08 9.84 8.57
N GLN A 108 0.79 10.19 8.65
CA GLN A 108 -0.22 9.30 9.22
C GLN A 108 -0.40 8.04 8.39
N VAL A 109 -0.29 8.12 7.06
CA VAL A 109 -0.29 6.94 6.19
C VAL A 109 0.96 6.11 6.39
N GLU A 110 2.15 6.70 6.46
CA GLU A 110 3.38 5.97 6.79
C GLU A 110 3.25 5.20 8.11
N VAL A 111 2.74 5.84 9.17
CA VAL A 111 2.48 5.17 10.46
C VAL A 111 1.39 4.10 10.34
N ALA A 112 0.36 4.32 9.52
CA ALA A 112 -0.66 3.31 9.27
C ALA A 112 -0.07 2.06 8.62
N MET A 113 0.88 2.23 7.69
CA MET A 113 1.59 1.11 7.07
C MET A 113 2.47 0.37 8.07
N GLU A 114 3.20 1.09 8.94
CA GLU A 114 3.99 0.50 10.03
C GLU A 114 3.11 -0.39 10.93
N ILE A 115 1.95 0.12 11.36
CA ILE A 115 0.99 -0.63 12.20
C ILE A 115 0.43 -1.86 11.47
N LEU A 116 0.12 -1.74 10.19
CA LEU A 116 -0.39 -2.86 9.40
C LEU A 116 0.68 -3.94 9.19
N ALA A 117 1.94 -3.56 8.96
CA ALA A 117 3.05 -4.50 8.80
C ALA A 117 3.31 -5.34 10.07
N GLU A 118 2.99 -4.80 11.25
CA GLU A 118 3.04 -5.54 12.52
C GLU A 118 1.92 -6.60 12.68
N ASP A 119 0.85 -6.56 11.89
CA ASP A 119 -0.19 -7.59 11.98
C ASP A 119 0.33 -8.94 11.43
N PRO A 120 0.27 -10.04 12.21
CA PRO A 120 0.70 -11.35 11.73
C PRO A 120 -0.14 -11.87 10.56
N ALA A 121 -1.31 -11.30 10.26
CA ALA A 121 -2.12 -11.67 9.10
C ALA A 121 -1.76 -10.89 7.82
N ILE A 122 -0.82 -9.94 7.90
CA ILE A 122 -0.38 -9.11 6.78
C ILE A 122 1.05 -9.50 6.41
N ALA A 123 1.23 -9.93 5.16
CA ALA A 123 2.49 -10.38 4.59
C ALA A 123 3.27 -9.25 3.93
N TYR A 124 2.59 -8.20 3.45
CA TYR A 124 3.21 -7.05 2.80
C TYR A 124 2.32 -5.81 2.88
N VAL A 125 2.94 -4.63 3.00
CA VAL A 125 2.26 -3.33 2.92
C VAL A 125 3.13 -2.36 2.14
N SER A 126 2.50 -1.54 1.30
CA SER A 126 3.20 -0.59 0.45
C SER A 126 2.36 0.65 0.12
N PRO A 127 3.01 1.81 -0.13
CA PRO A 127 2.31 3.02 -0.50
C PRO A 127 1.86 3.04 -1.96
N TYR A 128 0.84 3.86 -2.22
CA TYR A 128 0.60 4.46 -3.53
C TYR A 128 1.30 5.81 -3.66
N PHE A 129 1.58 6.22 -4.89
CA PHE A 129 2.05 7.55 -5.27
C PHE A 129 1.14 8.10 -6.37
N LEU A 130 0.97 9.41 -6.43
CA LEU A 130 0.20 10.08 -7.49
C LEU A 130 1.16 10.82 -8.42
N ASN A 131 1.11 10.51 -9.71
CA ASN A 131 1.84 11.23 -10.75
C ASN A 131 0.89 11.75 -11.85
N SER A 132 1.43 12.25 -12.97
CA SER A 132 0.63 12.75 -14.09
C SER A 132 -0.21 11.67 -14.79
N ASP A 133 0.21 10.41 -14.69
CA ASP A 133 -0.31 9.31 -15.48
C ASP A 133 -1.29 8.45 -14.67
N GLY A 134 -1.31 8.60 -13.35
CA GLY A 134 -2.26 7.96 -12.45
C GLY A 134 -1.70 7.68 -11.07
N LEU A 135 -2.24 6.64 -10.43
CA LEU A 135 -1.73 6.10 -9.19
C LEU A 135 -0.73 4.98 -9.47
N LEU A 136 0.43 5.07 -8.83
CA LEU A 136 1.49 4.06 -8.86
C LEU A 136 1.59 3.39 -7.49
N GLY A 137 1.17 2.14 -7.39
CA GLY A 137 1.36 1.32 -6.20
C GLY A 137 2.64 0.50 -6.35
N VAL A 138 3.48 0.47 -5.32
CA VAL A 138 4.69 -0.36 -5.36
C VAL A 138 4.26 -1.81 -5.07
N SER A 139 4.40 -2.72 -6.04
CA SER A 139 4.11 -4.14 -5.80
C SER A 139 5.13 -4.72 -4.81
N ASN A 140 4.98 -5.99 -4.42
CA ASN A 140 5.98 -6.69 -3.62
C ASN A 140 7.10 -7.29 -4.49
N GLU A 141 7.28 -6.78 -5.72
CA GLU A 141 8.22 -7.28 -6.71
C GLU A 141 9.17 -6.18 -7.21
N ALA A 142 10.41 -6.57 -7.50
CA ALA A 142 11.39 -5.73 -8.18
C ALA A 142 11.96 -6.46 -9.40
N ILE A 143 12.14 -5.73 -10.49
CA ILE A 143 12.74 -6.23 -11.73
C ILE A 143 14.22 -5.87 -11.71
N VAL A 144 15.08 -6.88 -11.84
CA VAL A 144 16.52 -6.72 -11.71
C VAL A 144 17.22 -7.37 -12.88
N THR A 145 18.02 -6.59 -13.61
CA THR A 145 18.91 -7.09 -14.67
C THR A 145 20.33 -7.16 -14.12
N VAL A 146 20.96 -8.33 -14.21
CA VAL A 146 22.37 -8.51 -13.83
C VAL A 146 23.29 -8.32 -15.03
N LYS A 147 24.55 -8.00 -14.76
CA LYS A 147 25.62 -8.06 -15.77
C LYS A 147 25.87 -9.53 -16.13
N GLU A 148 26.19 -9.80 -17.40
CA GLU A 148 26.46 -11.16 -17.89
C GLU A 148 27.44 -11.91 -16.95
N GLY A 149 27.06 -13.13 -16.56
CA GLY A 149 27.85 -13.98 -15.66
C GLY A 149 27.84 -13.59 -14.17
N ASN A 150 27.00 -12.65 -13.73
CA ASN A 150 26.95 -12.17 -12.33
C ASN A 150 25.71 -12.61 -11.55
N THR A 151 25.05 -13.70 -11.93
CA THR A 151 23.88 -14.22 -11.20
C THR A 151 24.18 -14.52 -9.72
N GLU A 152 25.40 -14.92 -9.37
CA GLU A 152 25.82 -15.14 -7.98
C GLU A 152 25.82 -13.86 -7.14
N ALA A 153 26.12 -12.70 -7.75
CA ALA A 153 26.07 -11.40 -7.09
C ALA A 153 24.61 -11.07 -6.69
N LEU A 154 23.66 -11.34 -7.59
CA LEU A 154 22.24 -11.15 -7.31
C LEU A 154 21.76 -12.00 -6.14
N ALA A 155 22.13 -13.28 -6.09
CA ALA A 155 21.76 -14.16 -4.99
C ALA A 155 22.29 -13.65 -3.63
N SER A 156 23.52 -13.14 -3.61
CA SER A 156 24.15 -12.60 -2.40
C SER A 156 23.50 -11.30 -1.93
N LEU A 157 23.20 -10.39 -2.87
CA LEU A 157 22.52 -9.13 -2.58
C LEU A 157 21.07 -9.35 -2.12
N ALA A 158 20.35 -10.26 -2.79
CA ALA A 158 18.99 -10.65 -2.41
C ALA A 158 18.96 -11.26 -1.01
N ALA A 159 19.88 -12.16 -0.69
CA ALA A 159 20.00 -12.74 0.66
C ALA A 159 20.29 -11.68 1.74
N THR A 160 21.12 -10.68 1.43
CA THR A 160 21.41 -9.56 2.34
C THR A 160 20.16 -8.75 2.67
N TYR A 161 19.28 -8.56 1.67
CA TYR A 161 18.01 -7.84 1.84
C TYR A 161 16.87 -8.74 2.35
N ASN A 162 17.13 -10.05 2.52
CA ASN A 162 16.12 -11.08 2.73
C ASN A 162 14.98 -11.02 1.68
N ALA A 163 15.36 -10.88 0.42
CA ALA A 163 14.49 -10.97 -0.76
C ALA A 163 14.64 -12.34 -1.43
N GLU A 164 13.56 -12.83 -2.03
CA GLU A 164 13.57 -14.09 -2.79
C GLU A 164 13.75 -13.82 -4.28
N VAL A 165 14.71 -14.50 -4.92
CA VAL A 165 14.84 -14.51 -6.38
C VAL A 165 13.86 -15.55 -6.93
N LEU A 166 12.82 -15.11 -7.65
CA LEU A 166 11.76 -15.99 -8.13
C LEU A 166 12.16 -16.75 -9.40
N MET A 167 12.06 -16.08 -10.55
CA MET A 167 12.34 -16.66 -11.86
C MET A 167 12.97 -15.63 -12.79
N PRO A 168 13.79 -16.07 -13.75
CA PRO A 168 14.21 -15.19 -14.84
C PRO A 168 12.98 -14.82 -15.68
N LEU A 169 12.78 -13.53 -15.91
CA LEU A 169 11.80 -13.01 -16.86
C LEU A 169 12.32 -13.18 -18.29
N SER A 170 13.61 -12.85 -18.52
CA SER A 170 14.29 -13.03 -19.79
C SER A 170 15.79 -12.82 -19.64
N GLY A 171 16.61 -13.73 -20.21
CA GLY A 171 18.07 -13.62 -20.16
C GLY A 171 18.58 -13.40 -18.73
N GLU A 172 19.29 -12.29 -18.53
CA GLU A 172 19.87 -11.86 -17.25
C GLU A 172 18.91 -11.00 -16.40
N THR A 173 17.61 -10.98 -16.72
CA THR A 173 16.59 -10.23 -15.99
C THR A 173 15.74 -11.15 -15.14
N TYR A 174 15.64 -10.82 -13.85
CA TYR A 174 15.01 -11.60 -12.80
C TYR A 174 13.94 -10.78 -12.10
N LEU A 175 12.94 -11.49 -11.59
CA LEU A 175 11.97 -10.95 -10.66
C LEU A 175 12.35 -11.33 -9.24
N LEU A 176 12.46 -10.33 -8.36
CA LEU A 176 12.70 -10.52 -6.94
C LEU A 176 11.42 -10.19 -6.16
N ARG A 177 11.15 -10.96 -5.11
CA ARG A 177 10.04 -10.75 -4.18
C ARG A 177 10.56 -10.26 -2.84
N VAL A 178 9.85 -9.31 -2.25
CA VAL A 178 9.99 -8.93 -0.84
C VAL A 178 8.73 -9.29 -0.06
N ASP A 179 8.88 -9.49 1.24
CA ASP A 179 7.77 -9.65 2.18
C ASP A 179 8.08 -8.91 3.50
N LYS A 180 7.23 -9.06 4.50
CA LYS A 180 7.37 -8.42 5.82
C LYS A 180 8.69 -8.71 6.54
N ASN A 181 9.39 -9.78 6.16
CA ASN A 181 10.67 -10.16 6.75
C ASN A 181 11.87 -9.58 5.98
N SER A 182 11.64 -8.97 4.82
CA SER A 182 12.68 -8.26 4.07
C SER A 182 13.10 -6.96 4.78
N GLU A 183 14.29 -6.44 4.48
CA GLU A 183 14.83 -5.19 5.06
C GLU A 183 14.14 -3.92 4.52
N GLY A 184 12.96 -4.05 3.93
CA GLY A 184 12.14 -2.99 3.37
C GLY A 184 11.24 -3.48 2.23
N ASN A 185 10.59 -2.54 1.55
CA ASN A 185 9.71 -2.84 0.41
C ASN A 185 10.48 -2.93 -0.93
N ALA A 186 9.76 -3.20 -2.02
CA ALA A 186 10.38 -3.42 -3.33
C ALA A 186 11.04 -2.15 -3.92
N LEU A 187 10.52 -0.97 -3.58
CA LEU A 187 11.12 0.31 -3.95
C LEU A 187 12.47 0.51 -3.24
N GLU A 188 12.54 0.18 -1.95
CA GLU A 188 13.77 0.25 -1.17
C GLU A 188 14.79 -0.80 -1.64
N LEU A 189 14.35 -2.02 -1.98
CA LEU A 189 15.20 -3.05 -2.58
C LEU A 189 15.81 -2.56 -3.91
N ALA A 190 15.00 -2.02 -4.82
CA ALA A 190 15.47 -1.54 -6.11
C ALA A 190 16.51 -0.42 -5.94
N ASN A 191 16.26 0.51 -5.01
CA ASN A 191 17.21 1.57 -4.68
C ASN A 191 18.50 1.04 -4.04
N TYR A 192 18.42 0.00 -3.21
CA TYR A 192 19.58 -0.66 -2.62
C TYR A 192 20.45 -1.37 -3.68
N LEU A 193 19.81 -2.02 -4.65
CA LEU A 193 20.49 -2.73 -5.74
C LEU A 193 21.09 -1.79 -6.79
N ASN A 194 20.57 -0.57 -6.91
CA ASN A 194 21.09 0.41 -7.85
C ASN A 194 22.56 0.74 -7.54
N GLY A 195 23.42 0.60 -8.54
CA GLY A 195 24.86 0.85 -8.41
C GLY A 195 25.65 -0.26 -7.72
N GLN A 196 25.03 -1.37 -7.31
CA GLN A 196 25.75 -2.53 -6.78
C GLN A 196 26.57 -3.24 -7.86
N ASP A 197 27.71 -3.81 -7.47
CA ASP A 197 28.51 -4.62 -8.36
C ASP A 197 27.73 -5.85 -8.85
N GLY A 198 27.88 -6.17 -10.13
CA GLY A 198 27.12 -7.25 -10.78
C GLY A 198 25.69 -6.90 -11.18
N ILE A 199 25.11 -5.78 -10.72
CA ILE A 199 23.78 -5.31 -11.14
C ILE A 199 23.93 -4.32 -12.30
N ALA A 200 23.14 -4.52 -13.36
CA ALA A 200 23.08 -3.62 -14.51
C ALA A 200 21.91 -2.64 -14.39
N HIS A 201 20.77 -3.10 -13.87
CA HIS A 201 19.56 -2.29 -13.67
C HIS A 201 18.71 -2.88 -12.54
N ALA A 202 18.02 -2.04 -11.79
CA ALA A 202 17.03 -2.47 -10.80
C ALA A 202 15.91 -1.42 -10.69
N GLU A 203 14.66 -1.88 -10.75
CA GLU A 203 13.49 -1.01 -10.58
C GLU A 203 12.38 -1.72 -9.81
N PRO A 204 11.55 -0.99 -9.05
CA PRO A 204 10.34 -1.57 -8.49
C PRO A 204 9.36 -1.90 -9.61
N ASP A 205 8.64 -3.01 -9.46
CA ASP A 205 7.46 -3.26 -10.28
C ASP A 205 6.27 -2.46 -9.74
N PHE A 206 5.61 -1.71 -10.62
CA PHE A 206 4.51 -0.83 -10.24
C PHE A 206 3.17 -1.37 -10.72
N VAL A 207 2.20 -1.35 -9.82
CA VAL A 207 0.80 -1.46 -10.15
C VAL A 207 0.29 -0.08 -10.55
N VAL A 208 -0.15 0.06 -11.81
CA VAL A 208 -0.76 1.30 -12.31
C VAL A 208 -2.28 1.23 -12.17
N SER A 209 -2.87 2.21 -11.50
CA SER A 209 -4.32 2.43 -11.48
C SER A 209 -4.67 3.77 -12.10
N LEU A 210 -5.58 3.74 -13.08
CA LEU A 210 -6.16 4.94 -13.69
C LEU A 210 -7.30 5.52 -12.84
N GLU A 211 -7.82 4.76 -11.89
CA GLU A 211 -8.87 5.20 -10.99
C GLU A 211 -8.25 6.02 -9.85
N VAL A 212 -8.15 7.33 -10.05
CA VAL A 212 -7.85 8.26 -8.97
C VAL A 212 -9.14 8.51 -8.17
N PRO A 213 -9.24 8.10 -6.89
CA PRO A 213 -10.45 8.33 -6.09
C PRO A 213 -10.76 9.82 -6.02
N GLU A 214 -11.93 10.19 -6.53
CA GLU A 214 -12.29 11.57 -6.85
C GLU A 214 -11.89 12.56 -5.74
N ALA A 215 -10.89 13.38 -6.04
CA ALA A 215 -10.68 14.65 -5.34
C ALA A 215 -11.23 15.85 -6.16
N ASN A 216 -11.76 15.63 -7.37
CA ASN A 216 -11.83 16.70 -8.37
C ASN A 216 -13.10 16.83 -9.25
N GLN A 217 -14.28 16.38 -8.81
CA GLN A 217 -15.52 16.83 -9.48
C GLN A 217 -15.89 18.29 -9.12
N ARG A 218 -15.38 18.86 -8.02
CA ARG A 218 -15.77 20.21 -7.56
C ARG A 218 -15.06 21.38 -8.26
N LEU A 219 -13.97 21.15 -9.00
CA LEU A 219 -13.26 22.21 -9.74
C LEU A 219 -13.73 22.34 -11.21
N ALA A 220 -14.24 21.27 -11.81
CA ALA A 220 -14.83 21.33 -13.15
C ALA A 220 -16.17 22.10 -13.17
N ASP A 221 -16.99 21.97 -12.13
CA ASP A 221 -18.28 22.65 -12.03
C ASP A 221 -18.20 24.17 -11.82
N ARG A 222 -17.10 24.67 -11.23
CA ARG A 222 -16.94 26.12 -10.99
C ARG A 222 -16.57 26.90 -12.24
N ARG A 223 -15.93 26.27 -13.24
CA ARG A 223 -15.62 26.94 -14.52
C ARG A 223 -16.83 27.01 -15.45
N SER A 224 -17.76 26.06 -15.36
CA SER A 224 -18.99 26.02 -16.17
C SER A 224 -20.01 27.11 -15.82
N ARG A 225 -20.06 27.57 -14.56
CA ARG A 225 -21.04 28.58 -14.09
C ARG A 225 -20.65 30.05 -14.28
N SER A 226 -19.45 30.36 -14.76
CA SER A 226 -18.98 31.76 -14.90
C SER A 226 -19.25 32.41 -16.27
N GLY A 227 -19.84 31.68 -17.21
CA GLY A 227 -20.10 32.16 -18.58
C GLY A 227 -21.57 32.36 -18.90
N SER A 228 -22.28 33.22 -18.17
CA SER A 228 -23.61 33.70 -18.61
C SER A 228 -23.91 35.07 -18.02
N HIS A 229 -23.33 36.10 -18.63
CA HIS A 229 -23.90 37.45 -18.66
C HIS A 229 -23.36 38.19 -19.88
N ARG A 230 -24.14 38.15 -20.97
CA ARG A 230 -24.36 39.24 -21.92
C ARG A 230 -25.51 38.89 -22.82
#